data_AF-A0A349LPN1-F1
#
_entry.id   AF-A0A349LPN1-F1
#
_cell.length_a   1.000
_cell.length_b   1.000
_cell.length_c   1.000
_cell.angle_alpha   90.00
_cell.angle_beta   90.00
_cell.angle_gamma   90.00
#
_symmetry.space_group_name_H-M   'P 1'
#
loop_
_entity.id
_entity.type
_entity.pdbx_description
1 polymer ?
#
loop_
_entity_poly.entity_id
_entity_poly.type
_entity_poly.pdbx_seq_one_letter_code
_entity_poly.pdbx_strand_id
1 'polypeptide(L)'
;MNLQQSLFFAASTLIASTMTSSAVAADAMNAQVYDAVVSCVDDVFYSGGYDEGDKQREAIMTDVLARNKQPAFSAALAAQARADVLKPENSDKMGARMEVYASCYGDEGLNDIGKKHGFEMMQEEEAE
;
A
#
# COMPACT_ATOMS: atom_id res chain seq x y z
N MET A 1 36.44 -9.91 -60.72
CA MET A 1 35.06 -9.42 -60.94
C MET A 1 34.16 -10.22 -60.01
N ASN A 2 33.46 -9.53 -59.10
CA ASN A 2 32.85 -10.10 -57.90
C ASN A 2 31.41 -10.60 -58.11
N LEU A 3 31.10 -11.61 -57.30
CA LEU A 3 29.87 -12.37 -57.02
C LEU A 3 28.58 -11.53 -56.91
N GLN A 4 27.50 -11.95 -57.57
CA GLN A 4 26.32 -12.68 -57.06
C GLN A 4 25.30 -11.89 -56.21
N GLN A 5 24.08 -11.82 -56.77
CA GLN A 5 22.73 -12.01 -56.22
C GLN A 5 22.53 -12.09 -54.69
N SER A 6 21.56 -11.31 -54.19
CA SER A 6 20.51 -11.69 -53.22
C SER A 6 19.58 -10.48 -53.05
N LEU A 7 18.29 -10.54 -53.42
CA LEU A 7 17.17 -11.17 -52.70
C LEU A 7 16.70 -10.42 -51.44
N PHE A 8 15.39 -10.14 -51.46
CA PHE A 8 14.42 -10.35 -50.38
C PHE A 8 13.95 -9.22 -49.43
N PHE A 9 12.61 -9.21 -49.30
CA PHE A 9 11.71 -8.82 -48.22
C PHE A 9 11.33 -7.34 -47.99
N ALA A 10 10.10 -7.04 -48.44
CA ALA A 10 9.19 -6.12 -47.78
C ALA A 10 8.80 -6.65 -46.38
N ALA A 11 8.78 -5.79 -45.36
CA ALA A 11 8.09 -6.06 -44.10
C ALA A 11 7.73 -4.75 -43.37
N SER A 12 6.43 -4.41 -43.46
CA SER A 12 5.56 -3.93 -42.39
C SER A 12 6.20 -3.24 -41.18
N THR A 13 6.15 -1.90 -41.12
CA THR A 13 6.25 -1.17 -39.85
C THR A 13 4.87 -1.01 -39.25
N LEU A 14 4.60 -1.83 -38.24
CA LEU A 14 3.40 -1.80 -37.39
C LEU A 14 3.45 -0.62 -36.41
N ILE A 15 2.27 -0.13 -36.09
CA ILE A 15 1.88 1.01 -35.24
C ILE A 15 2.44 0.88 -33.81
N ALA A 16 2.98 1.97 -33.25
CA ALA A 16 3.20 2.10 -31.80
C ALA A 16 2.37 3.27 -31.27
N SER A 17 1.10 2.99 -30.99
CA SER A 17 0.24 3.83 -30.17
C SER A 17 0.68 3.69 -28.71
N THR A 18 1.52 4.60 -28.22
CA THR A 18 1.73 4.73 -26.77
C THR A 18 0.53 5.44 -26.16
N MET A 19 -0.46 4.63 -25.78
CA MET A 19 -1.59 5.07 -24.96
C MET A 19 -1.07 5.61 -23.63
N THR A 20 -1.39 6.88 -23.40
CA THR A 20 -1.80 7.50 -22.14
C THR A 20 -1.38 6.77 -20.86
N SER A 21 -0.22 7.14 -20.30
CA SER A 21 0.03 6.91 -18.88
C SER A 21 -0.87 7.84 -18.09
N SER A 22 -1.91 7.27 -17.48
CA SER A 22 -2.77 7.92 -16.51
C SER A 22 -1.87 8.47 -15.40
N ALA A 23 -1.65 9.78 -15.42
CA ALA A 23 -1.22 10.49 -14.22
C ALA A 23 -2.37 10.35 -13.23
N VAL A 24 -2.34 9.30 -12.41
CA VAL A 24 -3.06 9.31 -11.14
C VAL A 24 -2.47 10.47 -10.37
N ALA A 25 -3.19 11.58 -10.35
CA ALA A 25 -2.96 12.65 -9.40
C ALA A 25 -3.15 12.02 -8.03
N ALA A 26 -2.05 11.53 -7.46
CA ALA A 26 -1.98 11.22 -6.05
C ALA A 26 -2.24 12.55 -5.35
N ASP A 27 -3.43 12.67 -4.73
CA ASP A 27 -3.55 13.48 -3.53
C ASP A 27 -2.29 13.20 -2.70
N ALA A 28 -1.51 14.25 -2.41
CA ALA A 28 -0.11 14.12 -2.02
C ALA A 28 0.02 13.15 -0.84
N MET A 29 0.40 11.90 -1.14
CA MET A 29 0.48 10.84 -0.15
C MET A 29 1.45 11.28 0.94
N ASN A 30 1.00 11.27 2.19
CA ASN A 30 1.89 11.50 3.32
C ASN A 30 2.53 10.16 3.69
N ALA A 31 3.77 9.94 3.26
CA ALA A 31 4.50 8.69 3.50
C ALA A 31 4.55 8.27 4.98
N GLN A 32 4.63 9.24 5.91
CA GLN A 32 4.66 8.95 7.34
C GLN A 32 3.32 8.39 7.83
N VAL A 33 2.22 9.02 7.43
CA VAL A 33 0.87 8.57 7.78
C VAL A 33 0.55 7.24 7.11
N TYR A 34 0.90 7.10 5.82
CA TYR A 34 0.66 5.89 5.06
C TYR A 34 1.38 4.67 5.65
N ASP A 35 2.69 4.78 5.90
CA ASP A 35 3.47 3.69 6.49
C ASP A 35 3.03 3.40 7.94
N ALA A 36 2.67 4.42 8.73
CA ALA A 36 2.14 4.22 10.08
C ALA A 36 0.83 3.41 10.07
N VAL A 37 -0.13 3.78 9.22
CA VAL A 37 -1.41 3.08 9.11
C VAL A 37 -1.23 1.64 8.63
N VAL A 38 -0.43 1.43 7.58
CA VAL A 38 -0.15 0.07 7.08
C VAL A 38 0.51 -0.77 8.17
N SER A 39 1.51 -0.23 8.86
CA SER A 39 2.22 -0.96 9.92
C SER A 39 1.32 -1.27 11.10
N CYS A 40 0.46 -0.34 11.54
CA CYS A 40 -0.40 -0.60 12.69
C CYS A 40 -1.50 -1.62 12.36
N VAL A 41 -2.08 -1.57 11.15
CA VAL A 41 -3.08 -2.56 10.71
C VAL A 41 -2.41 -3.92 10.59
N ASP A 42 -1.16 -3.97 10.12
CA ASP A 42 -0.38 -5.20 10.14
C ASP A 42 -0.23 -5.76 11.54
N ASP A 43 0.27 -4.97 12.47
CA ASP A 43 0.53 -5.48 13.81
C ASP A 43 -0.76 -5.90 14.54
N VAL A 44 -1.86 -5.15 14.36
CA VAL A 44 -3.15 -5.48 14.99
C VAL A 44 -3.76 -6.75 14.37
N PHE A 45 -3.83 -6.84 13.04
CA PHE A 45 -4.61 -7.88 12.36
C PHE A 45 -3.80 -9.11 11.95
N TYR A 46 -2.46 -9.03 11.91
CA TYR A 46 -1.59 -10.20 11.73
C TYR A 46 -1.78 -11.20 12.88
N SER A 47 -2.00 -10.71 14.10
CA SER A 47 -2.25 -11.54 15.27
C SER A 47 -3.52 -12.40 15.15
N GLY A 48 -4.52 -11.98 14.36
CA GLY A 48 -5.73 -12.75 14.10
C GLY A 48 -5.66 -13.64 12.84
N GLY A 49 -4.47 -13.86 12.29
CA GLY A 49 -4.22 -14.91 11.31
C GLY A 49 -4.37 -14.53 9.84
N TYR A 50 -4.36 -13.23 9.51
CA TYR A 50 -4.27 -12.80 8.11
C TYR A 50 -2.83 -12.79 7.61
N ASP A 51 -2.60 -13.40 6.47
CA ASP A 51 -1.32 -13.45 5.77
C ASP A 51 -1.13 -12.22 4.86
N GLU A 52 0.13 -11.98 4.47
CA GLU A 52 0.44 -10.96 3.46
C GLU A 52 -0.25 -11.28 2.13
N GLY A 53 -1.00 -10.31 1.59
CA GLY A 53 -1.77 -10.48 0.36
C GLY A 53 -3.21 -10.96 0.55
N ASP A 54 -3.65 -11.18 1.79
CA ASP A 54 -5.06 -11.47 2.07
C ASP A 54 -5.95 -10.27 1.74
N LYS A 55 -6.98 -10.52 0.92
CA LYS A 55 -7.89 -9.46 0.43
C LYS A 55 -8.60 -8.72 1.55
N GLN A 56 -8.95 -9.42 2.64
CA GLN A 56 -9.59 -8.84 3.80
C GLN A 56 -8.64 -7.87 4.52
N ARG A 57 -7.37 -8.25 4.69
CA ARG A 57 -6.33 -7.39 5.26
C ARG A 57 -6.12 -6.14 4.40
N GLU A 58 -6.01 -6.29 3.09
CA GLU A 58 -5.88 -5.15 2.16
C GLU A 58 -7.10 -4.22 2.17
N ALA A 59 -8.31 -4.78 2.33
CA ALA A 59 -9.54 -4.02 2.44
C ALA A 59 -9.62 -3.22 3.75
N ILE A 60 -9.22 -3.83 4.88
CA ILE A 60 -9.10 -3.14 6.17
C ILE A 60 -8.09 -1.99 6.05
N MET A 61 -6.90 -2.25 5.52
CA MET A 61 -5.89 -1.21 5.28
C MET A 61 -6.44 -0.06 4.44
N THR A 62 -7.13 -0.38 3.35
CA THR A 62 -7.74 0.63 2.47
C THR A 62 -8.76 1.50 3.21
N ASP A 63 -9.63 0.91 4.03
CA ASP A 63 -10.64 1.64 4.80
C ASP A 63 -9.99 2.56 5.86
N VAL A 64 -8.92 2.11 6.54
CA VAL A 64 -8.20 2.93 7.54
C VAL A 64 -7.40 4.04 6.86
N LEU A 65 -6.76 3.77 5.71
CA LEU A 65 -6.07 4.78 4.91
C LEU A 65 -7.04 5.87 4.45
N ALA A 66 -8.24 5.49 4.00
CA ALA A 66 -9.27 6.43 3.60
C ALA A 66 -9.71 7.36 4.75
N ARG A 67 -9.82 6.86 5.98
CA ARG A 67 -10.10 7.70 7.18
C ARG A 67 -9.00 8.73 7.42
N ASN A 68 -7.76 8.36 7.14
CA ASN A 68 -6.58 9.23 7.25
C ASN A 68 -6.33 10.08 5.98
N LYS A 69 -7.31 10.14 5.07
CA LYS A 69 -7.24 10.89 3.80
C LYS A 69 -6.02 10.51 2.97
N GLN A 70 -5.62 9.24 3.04
CA GLN A 70 -4.55 8.67 2.23
C GLN A 70 -5.12 7.94 1.02
N PRO A 71 -4.33 7.73 -0.04
CA PRO A 71 -4.74 6.87 -1.14
C PRO A 71 -5.01 5.43 -0.65
N ALA A 72 -5.79 4.68 -1.43
CA ALA A 72 -6.10 3.28 -1.14
C ALA A 72 -4.84 2.42 -1.00
N PHE A 73 -4.96 1.27 -0.34
CA PHE A 73 -3.83 0.37 -0.16
C PHE A 73 -3.31 -0.11 -1.53
N SER A 74 -1.99 -0.09 -1.68
CA SER A 74 -1.29 -0.89 -2.68
C SER A 74 0.08 -1.25 -2.16
N ALA A 75 0.55 -2.46 -2.46
CA ALA A 75 1.89 -2.91 -2.07
C ALA A 75 2.99 -1.98 -2.60
N ALA A 76 2.81 -1.41 -3.79
CA ALA A 76 3.75 -0.46 -4.39
C ALA A 76 3.86 0.85 -3.58
N LEU A 77 2.72 1.45 -3.20
CA LEU A 77 2.71 2.67 -2.38
C LEU A 77 3.20 2.40 -0.96
N ALA A 78 2.88 1.25 -0.38
CA ALA A 78 3.39 0.85 0.93
C ALA A 78 4.92 0.72 0.93
N ALA A 79 5.48 0.03 -0.08
CA ALA A 79 6.92 -0.09 -0.24
C ALA A 79 7.59 1.28 -0.45
N GLN A 80 6.99 2.15 -1.28
CA GLN A 80 7.48 3.52 -1.48
C GLN A 80 7.44 4.34 -0.18
N ALA A 81 6.32 4.33 0.54
CA ALA A 81 6.15 5.06 1.78
C ALA A 81 7.18 4.63 2.83
N ARG A 82 7.41 3.33 2.98
CA ARG A 82 8.43 2.79 3.89
C ARG A 82 9.84 3.23 3.52
N ALA A 83 10.18 3.20 2.22
CA ALA A 83 11.47 3.69 1.75
C ALA A 83 11.63 5.20 2.01
N ASP A 84 10.57 5.99 1.79
CA ASP A 84 10.57 7.43 2.02
C ASP A 84 10.72 7.79 3.51
N VAL A 85 10.10 7.03 4.40
CA VAL A 85 10.21 7.23 5.86
C VAL A 85 11.64 7.04 6.36
N LEU A 86 12.39 6.11 5.77
CA LEU A 86 13.77 5.81 6.15
C LEU A 86 14.79 6.85 5.63
N LYS A 87 14.36 7.81 4.81
CA LYS A 87 15.27 8.82 4.27
C LYS A 87 15.72 9.81 5.36
N PRO A 88 16.99 10.25 5.37
CA PRO A 88 17.53 11.13 6.42
C PRO A 88 16.74 12.42 6.63
N GLU A 89 16.22 13.03 5.56
CA GLU A 89 15.41 14.25 5.58
C GLU A 89 14.03 14.11 6.26
N ASN A 90 13.66 12.88 6.66
CA ASN A 90 12.42 12.60 7.35
C ASN A 90 12.63 12.07 8.78
N SER A 91 13.88 12.02 9.25
CA SER A 91 14.23 11.52 10.59
C SER A 91 13.56 12.30 11.73
N ASP A 92 13.36 13.60 11.54
CA ASP A 92 12.65 14.51 12.46
C ASP A 92 11.14 14.26 12.53
N LYS A 93 10.57 13.62 11.51
CA LYS A 93 9.13 13.32 11.41
C LYS A 93 8.74 11.98 12.02
N MET A 94 9.70 11.22 12.54
CA MET A 94 9.46 9.93 13.18
C MET A 94 8.47 10.03 14.35
N GLY A 95 8.47 11.15 15.10
CA GLY A 95 7.50 11.39 16.18
C GLY A 95 6.06 11.42 15.68
N ALA A 96 5.79 12.12 14.57
CA ALA A 96 4.46 12.18 13.97
C ALA A 96 4.01 10.81 13.44
N ARG A 97 4.93 10.02 12.88
CA ARG A 97 4.66 8.63 12.48
C ARG A 97 4.22 7.79 13.68
N MET A 98 4.95 7.88 14.79
CA MET A 98 4.63 7.13 16.01
C MET A 98 3.31 7.55 16.64
N GLU A 99 2.97 8.84 16.57
CA GLU A 99 1.67 9.34 17.04
C GLU A 99 0.51 8.74 16.24
N VAL A 100 0.60 8.72 14.91
CA VAL A 100 -0.40 8.09 14.04
C VAL A 100 -0.47 6.58 14.29
N TYR A 101 0.67 5.91 14.40
CA TYR A 101 0.72 4.48 14.68
C TYR A 101 0.07 4.15 16.04
N ALA A 102 0.38 4.93 17.08
CA ALA A 102 -0.20 4.74 18.41
C ALA A 102 -1.71 4.99 18.41
N SER A 103 -2.21 5.93 17.59
CA SER A 103 -3.65 6.21 17.50
C SER A 103 -4.49 5.04 17.01
N CYS A 104 -3.88 4.04 16.37
CA CYS A 104 -4.57 2.82 15.97
C CYS A 104 -4.92 1.91 17.16
N TYR A 105 -4.13 1.94 18.22
CA TYR A 105 -4.32 1.08 19.39
C TYR A 105 -5.32 1.74 20.33
N GLY A 106 -6.49 1.12 20.49
CA GLY A 106 -7.58 1.64 21.33
C GLY A 106 -8.60 2.50 20.57
N ASP A 107 -8.49 2.62 19.24
CA ASP A 107 -9.55 3.22 18.43
C ASP A 107 -10.69 2.19 18.25
N GLU A 108 -11.84 2.45 18.89
CA GLU A 108 -13.09 1.69 18.66
C GLU A 108 -13.41 1.61 17.15
N GLY A 109 -13.04 2.65 16.41
CA GLY A 109 -13.20 2.72 14.97
C GLY A 109 -12.41 1.66 14.20
N LEU A 110 -11.25 1.20 14.68
CA LEU A 110 -10.45 0.19 13.99
C LEU A 110 -11.07 -1.21 14.16
N ASN A 111 -11.58 -1.51 15.36
CA ASN A 111 -12.32 -2.74 15.64
C ASN A 111 -13.58 -2.84 14.79
N ASP A 112 -14.30 -1.73 14.61
CA ASP A 112 -15.49 -1.70 13.76
C ASP A 112 -15.17 -1.92 12.28
N ILE A 113 -14.05 -1.39 11.77
CA ILE A 113 -13.56 -1.72 10.43
C ILE A 113 -13.21 -3.21 10.35
N GLY A 114 -12.48 -3.73 11.33
CA GLY A 114 -12.13 -5.14 11.42
C GLY A 114 -13.37 -6.03 11.31
N LYS A 115 -14.37 -5.79 12.16
CA LYS A 115 -15.65 -6.54 12.16
C LYS A 115 -16.37 -6.48 10.81
N LYS A 116 -16.41 -5.31 10.16
CA LYS A 116 -16.99 -5.15 8.82
C LYS A 116 -16.35 -6.09 7.79
N HIS A 117 -15.06 -6.40 7.94
CA HIS A 117 -14.30 -7.28 7.05
C HIS A 117 -14.12 -8.70 7.58
N GLY A 118 -14.87 -9.07 8.64
CA GLY A 118 -14.88 -10.43 9.18
C GLY A 118 -13.76 -10.74 10.18
N PHE A 119 -13.11 -9.71 10.74
CA PHE A 119 -12.19 -9.89 11.85
C PHE A 119 -12.96 -9.97 13.16
N GLU A 120 -12.81 -11.09 13.86
CA GLU A 120 -13.19 -11.22 15.26
C GLU A 120 -11.91 -11.03 16.08
N MET A 121 -11.78 -9.89 16.76
CA MET A 121 -10.77 -9.73 17.80
C MET A 121 -10.93 -10.91 18.75
N MET A 122 -9.88 -11.74 18.92
CA MET A 122 -9.86 -12.69 20.03
C MET A 122 -10.07 -11.84 21.28
N GLN A 123 -11.25 -11.92 21.87
CA GLN A 123 -11.51 -11.31 23.16
C GLN A 123 -10.44 -11.88 24.08
N GLU A 124 -9.62 -11.00 24.66
CA GLU A 124 -8.82 -11.35 25.83
C GLU A 124 -9.79 -12.09 26.76
N GLU A 125 -9.58 -13.39 26.96
CA GLU A 125 -10.25 -14.11 28.03
C GLU A 125 -9.93 -13.29 29.27
N GLU A 126 -10.94 -12.60 29.80
CA GLU A 126 -10.89 -12.01 31.12
C GLU A 126 -10.47 -13.14 32.06
N ALA A 127 -9.19 -13.15 32.44
CA ALA A 127 -8.67 -14.08 33.41
C ALA A 127 -9.41 -13.83 34.72
N GLU A 128 -10.39 -14.69 35.02
CA GLU A 128 -11.02 -14.84 36.34
C GLU A 128 -9.99 -15.01 37.47
#